data_AF-A0A1M5Z984-F1
#
_entry.id   AF-A0A1M5Z984-F1
#
_cell.length_a   1.000
_cell.length_b   1.000
_cell.length_c   1.000
_cell.angle_alpha   90.00
_cell.angle_beta   90.00
_cell.angle_gamma   90.00
#
_symmetry.space_group_name_H-M   'P 1'
#
loop_
_entity.id
_entity.type
_entity.pdbx_description
1 polymer ?
#
loop_
_entity_poly.entity_id
_entity_poly.type
_entity_poly.pdbx_seq_one_letter_code
_entity_poly.pdbx_strand_id
1 'polypeptide(L)'
;MPNQFVVSNSSIPVDSDQRINLNALHRASGVGKSKQPNNWLRLDSTKDLINELEQSSDLRTGIVNKIRGGTTPGTFAHQLIAISYAGWISPKFQLEVNRVFLENKTQPLPGYSPGAGCV
;
A
#
# COMPACT_ATOMS: atom_id res chain seq x y z
N MET A 1 12.91 -3.03 12.95
CA MET A 1 13.50 -2.44 11.72
C MET A 1 12.34 -1.86 10.94
N PRO A 2 12.32 -0.56 10.56
CA PRO A 2 11.18 -0.03 9.82
C PRO A 2 11.16 -0.68 8.44
N ASN A 3 10.11 -1.46 8.18
CA ASN A 3 9.89 -2.02 6.87
C ASN A 3 9.52 -0.83 5.95
N GLN A 4 10.29 -0.58 4.91
CA GLN A 4 9.98 0.47 3.93
C GLN A 4 10.02 -0.18 2.55
N PHE A 5 9.11 0.21 1.67
CA PHE A 5 9.12 -0.28 0.29
C PHE A 5 9.16 0.89 -0.69
N VAL A 6 9.90 0.70 -1.78
CA VAL A 6 10.14 1.75 -2.78
C VAL A 6 9.13 1.57 -3.91
N VAL A 7 8.28 2.57 -4.15
CA VAL A 7 7.34 2.61 -5.28
C VAL A 7 7.62 3.83 -6.11
N SER A 8 7.79 3.65 -7.43
CA SER A 8 8.03 4.74 -8.39
C SER A 8 9.11 5.74 -7.89
N ASN A 9 10.23 5.20 -7.38
CA ASN A 9 11.37 5.96 -6.84
C ASN A 9 11.10 6.74 -5.52
N SER A 10 10.03 6.42 -4.81
CA SER A 10 9.69 7.00 -3.50
C SER A 10 9.64 5.93 -2.42
N SER A 11 10.37 6.16 -1.32
CA SER A 11 10.29 5.30 -0.13
C SER A 11 9.01 5.53 0.63
N ILE A 12 8.16 4.51 0.71
CA ILE A 12 6.91 4.53 1.46
C ILE A 12 7.16 3.88 2.82
N PRO A 13 7.00 4.63 3.93
CA PRO A 13 7.16 4.09 5.25
C PRO A 13 6.01 3.12 5.57
N VAL A 14 6.36 1.97 6.13
CA VAL A 14 5.41 1.02 6.68
C VAL A 14 5.56 1.00 8.20
N ASP A 15 4.42 0.95 8.87
CA ASP A 15 4.39 0.78 10.32
C ASP A 15 4.70 -0.68 10.73
N SER A 16 4.90 -0.90 12.02
CA SER A 16 5.22 -2.23 12.58
C SER A 16 4.08 -3.23 12.35
N ASP A 17 2.84 -2.74 12.21
CA ASP A 17 1.65 -3.51 11.85
C ASP A 17 1.49 -3.75 10.33
N GLN A 18 2.55 -3.58 9.53
CA GLN A 18 2.49 -3.67 8.07
C GLN A 18 1.49 -2.70 7.40
N ARG A 19 1.19 -1.58 8.08
CA ARG A 19 0.28 -0.53 7.58
C ARG A 19 1.02 0.52 6.78
N ILE A 20 0.38 0.99 5.73
CA ILE A 20 0.99 1.78 4.67
C ILE A 20 0.41 3.17 4.69
N ASN A 21 1.29 4.17 4.65
CA ASN A 21 0.85 5.56 4.61
C ASN A 21 0.32 5.94 3.21
N LEU A 22 -1.00 6.05 3.07
CA LEU A 22 -1.68 6.45 1.84
C LEU A 22 -1.29 7.85 1.38
N ASN A 23 -0.89 8.75 2.30
CA ASN A 23 -0.40 10.08 1.92
C ASN A 23 0.97 10.00 1.25
N ALA A 24 1.85 9.11 1.72
CA ALA A 24 3.13 8.87 1.07
C ALA A 24 2.92 8.22 -0.30
N LEU A 25 1.98 7.29 -0.43
CA LEU A 25 1.59 6.70 -1.71
C LEU A 25 1.02 7.74 -2.69
N HIS A 26 0.18 8.67 -2.19
CA HIS A 26 -0.35 9.78 -2.99
C HIS A 26 0.77 10.69 -3.51
N ARG A 27 1.74 11.04 -2.65
CA ARG A 27 2.92 11.82 -3.03
C ARG A 27 3.79 11.10 -4.05
N ALA A 28 4.03 9.80 -3.86
CA ALA A 28 4.80 8.96 -4.77
C ALA A 28 4.17 8.87 -6.16
N SER A 29 2.84 8.84 -6.23
CA SER A 29 2.11 8.82 -7.49
C SER A 29 2.17 10.14 -8.27
N GLY A 30 2.54 11.26 -7.64
CA GLY A 30 2.63 12.57 -8.30
C GLY A 30 1.30 13.14 -8.82
N VAL A 31 0.16 12.59 -8.37
CA VAL A 31 -1.17 13.01 -8.83
C VAL A 31 -1.71 14.21 -8.05
N GLY A 32 -2.54 15.02 -8.71
CA GLY A 32 -3.12 16.22 -8.13
C GLY A 32 -4.07 15.97 -6.95
N LYS A 33 -4.60 17.06 -6.37
CA LYS A 33 -5.51 17.03 -5.21
C LYS A 33 -6.80 16.23 -5.46
N SER A 34 -7.20 16.05 -6.72
CA SER A 34 -8.38 15.26 -7.09
C SER A 34 -8.30 13.83 -6.59
N LYS A 35 -7.10 13.25 -6.55
CA LYS A 35 -6.85 11.88 -6.13
C LYS A 35 -6.43 11.74 -4.68
N GLN A 36 -6.78 12.68 -3.79
CA GLN A 36 -6.43 12.59 -2.38
C GLN A 36 -7.07 11.37 -1.68
N PRO A 37 -6.38 10.75 -0.70
CA PRO A 37 -6.93 9.63 0.06
C PRO A 37 -8.26 9.96 0.74
N ASN A 38 -8.43 11.20 1.21
CA ASN A 38 -9.67 11.63 1.86
C ASN A 38 -10.88 11.64 0.90
N ASN A 39 -10.68 11.90 -0.39
CA ASN A 39 -11.75 11.83 -1.40
C ASN A 39 -12.11 10.37 -1.68
N TRP A 40 -11.10 9.52 -1.83
CA TRP A 40 -11.29 8.09 -2.07
C TRP A 40 -12.03 7.41 -0.92
N LEU A 41 -11.66 7.69 0.33
CA LEU A 41 -12.32 7.15 1.53
C LEU A 41 -13.78 7.60 1.71
N ARG A 42 -14.25 8.59 0.93
CA ARG A 42 -15.65 9.02 0.94
C ARG A 42 -16.52 8.24 -0.03
N LEU A 43 -15.92 7.55 -1.01
CA LEU A 43 -16.64 6.76 -2.01
C LEU A 43 -17.31 5.56 -1.35
N ASP A 44 -18.52 5.23 -1.77
CA ASP A 44 -19.27 4.11 -1.20
C ASP A 44 -18.58 2.77 -1.52
N SER A 45 -18.06 2.60 -2.75
CA SER A 45 -17.26 1.41 -3.10
C SER A 45 -16.04 1.21 -2.20
N THR A 46 -15.44 2.30 -1.70
CA THR A 46 -14.30 2.21 -0.79
C THR A 46 -14.75 1.85 0.62
N LYS A 47 -15.90 2.36 1.08
CA LYS A 47 -16.49 1.97 2.37
C LYS A 47 -16.87 0.50 2.37
N ASP A 48 -17.50 0.03 1.29
CA ASP A 48 -17.86 -1.39 1.12
C ASP A 48 -16.62 -2.27 1.15
N LEU A 49 -15.56 -1.90 0.41
CA LEU A 49 -14.29 -2.63 0.44
C LEU A 49 -13.69 -2.70 1.85
N ILE A 50 -13.72 -1.59 2.60
CA ILE A 50 -13.21 -1.57 3.98
C ILE A 50 -14.06 -2.49 4.86
N ASN A 51 -15.38 -2.44 4.74
CA ASN A 51 -16.31 -3.29 5.50
C ASN A 51 -16.11 -4.77 5.20
N GLU A 52 -15.97 -5.15 3.92
CA GLU A 52 -15.65 -6.53 3.51
C GLU A 52 -14.33 -7.02 4.13
N LEU A 53 -13.31 -6.17 4.13
CA LEU A 53 -12.04 -6.50 4.75
C LEU A 53 -12.15 -6.58 6.28
N GLU A 54 -12.95 -5.72 6.92
CA GLU A 54 -13.21 -5.76 8.37
C GLU A 54 -13.93 -7.04 8.79
N GLN A 55 -14.81 -7.56 7.93
CA GLN A 55 -15.50 -8.83 8.13
C GLN A 55 -14.59 -10.05 7.91
N SER A 56 -13.51 -9.90 7.13
CA SER A 56 -12.53 -10.97 6.94
C SER A 56 -11.76 -11.22 8.25
N SER A 57 -11.93 -12.43 8.81
CA SER A 57 -11.42 -12.81 10.14
C SER A 57 -9.91 -12.65 10.31
N ASP A 58 -9.17 -12.64 9.21
CA ASP A 58 -7.72 -12.55 9.19
C ASP A 58 -7.17 -11.13 9.42
N LEU A 59 -8.02 -10.10 9.30
CA LEU A 59 -7.59 -8.68 9.28
C LEU A 59 -8.25 -7.82 10.37
N ARG A 60 -8.65 -8.45 11.49
CA ARG A 60 -9.49 -7.88 12.56
C ARG A 60 -8.98 -6.60 13.24
N THR A 61 -7.72 -6.21 13.07
CA THR A 61 -7.14 -5.08 13.83
C THR A 61 -6.67 -3.95 12.92
N GLY A 62 -7.53 -2.94 12.74
CA GLY A 62 -7.21 -1.62 12.19
C GLY A 62 -6.80 -1.61 10.72
N ILE A 63 -7.77 -1.89 9.85
CA ILE A 63 -7.60 -1.85 8.38
C ILE A 63 -7.31 -0.45 7.86
N VAL A 64 -7.88 0.58 8.50
CA VAL A 64 -7.54 1.98 8.25
C VAL A 64 -7.40 2.70 9.58
N ASN A 65 -6.21 3.25 9.84
CA ASN A 65 -5.94 4.13 10.96
C ASN A 65 -5.66 5.56 10.45
N LYS A 66 -6.54 6.50 10.81
CA LYS A 66 -6.36 7.92 10.46
C LYS A 66 -5.74 8.66 11.63
N ILE A 67 -4.45 8.95 11.53
CA ILE A 67 -3.71 9.71 12.54
C ILE A 67 -3.86 11.20 12.24
N ARG A 68 -4.66 11.89 13.07
CA ARG A 68 -4.89 13.35 13.02
C ARG A 68 -4.12 14.04 14.16
N GLY A 69 -2.80 14.10 14.07
CA GLY A 69 -1.91 14.71 15.08
C GLY A 69 -0.75 13.80 15.49
N GLY A 70 0.29 14.36 16.14
CA GLY A 70 1.50 13.62 16.55
C GLY A 70 2.65 13.67 15.53
N THR A 71 3.67 12.83 15.72
CA THR A 71 4.95 12.88 14.97
C THR A 71 4.81 12.46 13.49
N THR A 72 3.80 11.66 13.14
CA THR A 72 3.58 11.14 11.78
C THR A 72 2.11 11.22 11.36
N PRO A 73 1.60 12.43 11.04
CA PRO A 73 0.22 12.59 10.60
C PRO A 73 -0.01 11.91 9.24
N GLY A 74 -1.07 11.11 9.14
CA GLY A 74 -1.39 10.42 7.89
C GLY A 74 -2.50 9.40 8.00
N THR A 75 -2.94 8.91 6.85
CA THR A 75 -3.83 7.75 6.80
C THR A 75 -3.00 6.52 6.55
N PHE A 76 -2.92 5.66 7.56
CA PHE A 76 -2.26 4.38 7.48
C PHE A 76 -3.32 3.32 7.19
N ALA A 77 -3.09 2.47 6.20
CA ALA A 77 -4.04 1.43 5.85
C ALA A 77 -3.36 0.10 5.56
N HIS A 78 -4.11 -0.98 5.69
CA HIS A 78 -3.62 -2.31 5.35
C HIS A 78 -3.19 -2.39 3.88
N GLN A 79 -2.29 -3.33 3.57
CA GLN A 79 -1.72 -3.51 2.24
C GLN A 79 -2.78 -3.60 1.13
N LEU A 80 -3.85 -4.36 1.36
CA LEU A 80 -4.95 -4.51 0.39
C LEU A 80 -5.67 -3.19 0.07
N ILE A 81 -5.89 -2.36 1.09
CA ILE A 81 -6.47 -1.03 0.91
C ILE A 81 -5.51 -0.14 0.12
N ALA A 82 -4.20 -0.19 0.40
CA ALA A 82 -3.20 0.58 -0.33
C ALA A 82 -3.13 0.20 -1.82
N ILE A 83 -3.21 -1.10 -2.13
CA ILE A 83 -3.28 -1.61 -3.51
C ILE A 83 -4.54 -1.11 -4.21
N SER A 84 -5.70 -1.21 -3.56
CA SER A 84 -6.97 -0.75 -4.14
C SER A 84 -6.95 0.76 -4.40
N TYR A 85 -6.40 1.54 -3.46
CA TYR A 85 -6.20 2.98 -3.63
C TYR A 85 -5.28 3.28 -4.82
N ALA A 86 -4.16 2.56 -4.96
CA ALA A 86 -3.28 2.70 -6.11
C ALA A 86 -4.01 2.43 -7.44
N GLY A 87 -4.88 1.41 -7.48
CA GLY A 87 -5.75 1.10 -8.63
C GLY A 87 -6.73 2.21 -8.97
N TRP A 88 -7.34 2.81 -7.95
CA TRP A 88 -8.20 3.95 -8.14
C TRP A 88 -7.46 5.18 -8.67
N ILE A 89 -6.17 5.35 -8.33
CA ILE A 89 -5.34 6.38 -8.95
C ILE A 89 -5.07 6.03 -10.42
N SER A 90 -4.49 4.86 -10.67
CA SER A 90 -4.20 4.34 -12.01
C SER A 90 -3.94 2.83 -11.96
N PRO A 91 -4.49 2.04 -12.91
CA PRO A 91 -4.18 0.62 -13.02
C PRO A 91 -2.68 0.31 -13.16
N LYS A 92 -1.93 1.19 -13.86
CA LYS A 92 -0.47 1.05 -14.00
C LYS A 92 0.22 1.11 -12.63
N PHE A 93 -0.18 2.06 -11.81
CA PHE A 93 0.41 2.28 -10.49
C PHE A 93 0.07 1.14 -9.53
N GLN A 94 -1.13 0.58 -9.62
CA GLN A 94 -1.50 -0.65 -8.89
C GLN A 94 -0.57 -1.83 -9.19
N LEU A 95 -0.23 -2.04 -10.46
CA LEU A 95 0.68 -3.11 -10.85
C LEU A 95 2.10 -2.89 -10.31
N GLU A 96 2.61 -1.66 -10.34
CA GLU A 96 3.92 -1.32 -9.75
C GLU A 96 3.93 -1.62 -8.25
N VAL A 97 2.90 -1.17 -7.53
CA VAL A 97 2.73 -1.42 -6.10
C VAL A 97 2.62 -2.92 -5.80
N ASN A 98 1.84 -3.68 -6.60
CA ASN A 98 1.73 -5.13 -6.46
C ASN A 98 3.06 -5.85 -6.67
N ARG A 99 3.85 -5.46 -7.67
CA ARG A 99 5.17 -6.05 -7.93
C ARG A 99 6.08 -5.88 -6.72
N VAL A 100 6.18 -4.65 -6.22
CA VAL A 100 7.00 -4.34 -5.04
C VAL A 100 6.54 -5.14 -3.83
N PHE A 101 5.24 -5.30 -3.63
CA PHE A 101 4.72 -6.12 -2.54
C PHE A 101 5.01 -7.61 -2.68
N LEU A 102 4.88 -8.16 -3.89
CA LEU A 102 5.21 -9.56 -4.16
C LEU A 102 6.71 -9.79 -3.98
N GLU A 103 7.57 -8.90 -4.47
CA GLU A 103 9.02 -8.92 -4.25
C GLU A 103 9.38 -8.81 -2.76
N ASN A 104 8.69 -7.99 -1.98
CA ASN A 104 8.93 -7.88 -0.53
C ASN A 104 8.45 -9.11 0.25
N LYS A 105 7.36 -9.77 -0.18
CA LYS A 105 6.91 -11.04 0.42
C LYS A 105 7.77 -12.21 -0.01
N THR A 106 8.29 -12.16 -1.23
CA THR A 106 9.30 -13.08 -1.74
C THR A 106 10.66 -12.55 -1.32
N GLN A 107 11.00 -12.68 -0.03
CA GLN A 107 12.41 -12.91 0.27
C GLN A 107 12.85 -14.07 -0.64
N PRO A 108 13.90 -13.90 -1.47
CA PRO A 108 14.36 -14.99 -2.29
C PRO A 108 14.66 -16.14 -1.33
N LEU A 109 14.10 -17.31 -1.64
CA LEU A 109 14.69 -18.54 -1.12
C LEU A 109 16.21 -18.40 -1.34
N PRO A 110 17.05 -18.60 -0.31
CA PRO A 110 18.49 -18.50 -0.49
C PRO A 110 18.90 -19.49 -1.59
N GLY A 111 19.13 -19.00 -2.82
CA GLY A 111 19.57 -19.83 -3.95
C GLY A 111 18.95 -19.63 -5.34
N TYR A 112 17.95 -18.76 -5.58
CA TYR A 112 17.44 -18.58 -6.95
C TYR A 112 18.13 -17.42 -7.70
N SER A 113 19.12 -17.76 -8.54
CA SER A 113 19.64 -16.90 -9.61
C SER A 113 18.91 -17.20 -10.93
N PRO A 114 18.07 -16.30 -11.47
CA PRO A 114 17.55 -16.45 -12.82
C PRO A 114 18.64 -16.00 -13.80
N GLY A 115 19.53 -16.90 -14.19
CA GLY A 115 20.61 -16.50 -15.11
C GLY A 115 21.67 -17.52 -15.53
N ALA A 116 21.60 -18.79 -15.11
CA ALA A 116 22.44 -19.83 -15.71
C ALA A 116 21.67 -20.55 -16.83
N GLY A 117 21.23 -19.77 -17.82
CA GLY A 117 20.77 -20.29 -19.10
C GLY A 117 21.98 -20.45 -20.00
N CYS A 118 22.34 -21.70 -20.25
CA CYS A 118 23.39 -22.15 -21.15
C CYS A 118 23.38 -21.42 -22.50
N VAL A 119 24.52 -20.90 -22.94
CA VAL A 119 25.03 -20.97 -24.33
C VAL A 119 26.55 -21.06 -24.30
#